data_AF-A0A6A6LFA6-F1
#
_entry.id   AF-A0A6A6LFA6-F1
#
_cell.length_a   1.000
_cell.length_b   1.000
_cell.length_c   1.000
_cell.angle_alpha   90.00
_cell.angle_beta   90.00
_cell.angle_gamma   90.00
#
_symmetry.space_group_name_H-M   'P 1'
#
loop_
_entity.id
_entity.type
_entity.pdbx_description
1 polymer ?
#
loop_
_entity_poly.entity_id
_entity_poly.type
_entity_poly.pdbx_seq_one_letter_code
_entity_poly.pdbx_strand_id
1 'polypeptide(L)'
;MSISHTPPSPSPPPPYEYKSPPPPSPKPQYEYKSPPPPSPSPPPPYEYKSPPPPSPSPPPPYEYKSPPPPSPKPHYEYKHHHHLPHHHHHLMSAVVELTCKVGEKEIKAYGETKINGKYSITVEGFDYGKYGAEACKAKLYKAPKGSPCNIATNSTGVRRVPISR
;
A
#
# COMPACT_ATOMS: atom_id res chain seq x y z
N MET A 1 -38.09 43.48 122.45
CA MET A 1 -38.57 43.66 121.06
C MET A 1 -37.91 42.57 120.22
N SER A 2 -38.63 41.50 119.92
CA SER A 2 -38.10 40.34 119.20
C SER A 2 -38.09 40.65 117.70
N ILE A 3 -36.89 40.71 117.09
CA ILE A 3 -36.73 40.96 115.65
C ILE A 3 -36.77 39.60 114.95
N SER A 4 -37.93 39.29 114.36
CA SER A 4 -38.12 38.12 113.50
C SER A 4 -37.33 38.32 112.21
N HIS A 5 -36.19 37.62 112.07
CA HIS A 5 -35.44 37.59 110.82
C HIS A 5 -36.03 36.51 109.91
N THR A 6 -36.64 36.93 108.79
CA THR A 6 -37.00 36.01 107.72
C THR A 6 -35.75 35.65 106.91
N PRO A 7 -35.48 34.37 106.62
CA PRO A 7 -34.33 33.99 105.81
C PRO A 7 -34.56 34.43 104.34
N PRO A 8 -33.51 34.86 103.63
CA PRO A 8 -33.63 35.25 102.23
C PRO A 8 -34.02 34.04 101.37
N SER A 9 -34.97 34.26 100.45
CA SER A 9 -35.41 33.24 99.48
C SER A 9 -34.23 32.84 98.58
N PRO A 10 -34.01 31.54 98.31
CA PRO A 10 -32.96 31.12 97.40
C PRO A 10 -33.23 31.64 95.98
N SER A 11 -32.18 32.08 95.29
CA SER A 11 -32.24 32.54 93.90
C SER A 11 -32.67 31.40 92.97
N PRO A 12 -33.46 31.67 91.92
CA PRO A 12 -33.84 30.64 90.96
C PRO A 12 -32.61 30.12 90.21
N PRO A 13 -32.58 28.83 89.82
CA PRO A 13 -31.49 28.30 89.01
C PRO A 13 -31.44 29.00 87.65
N PRO A 14 -30.25 29.13 87.05
CA PRO A 14 -30.12 29.71 85.72
C PRO A 14 -30.91 28.90 84.69
N PRO A 15 -31.42 29.53 83.62
CA PRO A 15 -32.17 28.84 82.57
C PRO A 15 -31.28 27.80 81.89
N TYR A 16 -31.79 26.57 81.78
CA TYR A 16 -31.08 25.48 81.13
C TYR A 16 -31.24 25.58 79.61
N GLU A 17 -30.15 25.96 78.92
CA GLU A 17 -30.10 25.92 77.46
C GLU A 17 -29.80 24.51 76.96
N TYR A 18 -30.82 23.79 76.50
CA TYR A 18 -30.63 22.52 75.82
C TYR A 18 -30.11 22.75 74.39
N LYS A 19 -28.83 22.46 74.14
CA LYS A 19 -28.26 22.40 72.77
C LYS A 19 -28.53 21.02 72.17
N SER A 20 -29.32 20.96 71.10
CA SER A 20 -29.51 19.73 70.33
C SER A 20 -28.18 19.24 69.75
N PRO A 21 -27.90 17.92 69.80
CA PRO A 21 -26.72 17.38 69.15
C PRO A 21 -26.79 17.60 67.63
N PRO A 22 -25.64 17.71 66.95
CA PRO A 22 -25.61 17.87 65.50
C PRO A 22 -26.22 16.65 64.79
N PRO A 23 -26.85 16.84 63.62
CA PRO A 23 -27.44 15.74 62.86
C PRO A 23 -26.36 14.76 62.37
N PRO A 24 -26.69 13.45 62.23
CA PRO A 24 -25.74 12.44 61.76
C PRO A 24 -25.35 12.70 60.30
N SER A 25 -24.07 12.47 59.98
CA SER A 25 -23.54 12.66 58.63
C SER A 25 -24.12 11.65 57.62
N PRO A 26 -24.35 12.05 56.36
CA PRO A 26 -24.86 11.16 55.33
C PRO A 26 -23.84 10.05 55.02
N LYS A 27 -24.33 8.81 54.89
CA LYS A 27 -23.50 7.65 54.52
C LYS A 27 -23.14 7.70 53.03
N PRO A 28 -21.94 7.24 52.64
CA PRO A 28 -21.57 7.16 51.24
C PRO A 28 -22.49 6.19 50.49
N GLN A 29 -22.93 6.59 49.29
CA GLN A 29 -23.70 5.72 48.41
C GLN A 29 -22.76 4.76 47.71
N TYR A 30 -22.92 3.46 47.96
CA TYR A 30 -22.19 2.42 47.25
C TYR A 30 -22.88 2.14 45.91
N GLU A 31 -22.31 2.65 44.82
CA GLU A 31 -22.76 2.28 43.47
C GLU A 31 -22.10 0.97 43.05
N TYR A 32 -22.89 -0.09 43.05
CA TYR A 32 -22.50 -1.37 42.46
C TYR A 32 -22.55 -1.27 40.94
N LYS A 33 -21.38 -1.21 40.27
CA LYS A 33 -21.26 -1.38 38.82
C LYS A 33 -21.10 -2.87 38.49
N SER A 34 -22.08 -3.45 37.81
CA SER A 34 -21.99 -4.84 37.32
C SER A 34 -20.86 -4.98 36.29
N PRO A 35 -20.09 -6.08 36.32
CA PRO A 35 -19.10 -6.36 35.29
C PRO A 35 -19.78 -6.57 33.92
N PRO A 36 -19.08 -6.30 32.81
CA PRO A 36 -19.61 -6.56 31.46
C PRO A 36 -19.83 -8.07 31.25
N PRO A 37 -20.84 -8.46 30.43
CA PRO A 37 -21.09 -9.86 30.11
C PRO A 37 -19.90 -10.48 29.34
N PRO A 38 -19.67 -11.80 29.48
CA PRO A 38 -18.62 -12.49 28.73
C PRO A 38 -18.91 -12.43 27.22
N SER A 39 -17.84 -12.32 26.41
CA SER A 39 -17.97 -12.33 24.95
C SER A 39 -18.40 -13.71 24.42
N PRO A 40 -19.23 -13.76 23.36
CA PRO A 40 -19.63 -15.01 22.73
C PRO A 40 -18.46 -15.71 22.04
N SER A 41 -18.46 -17.04 22.05
CA SER A 41 -17.45 -17.86 21.37
C SER A 41 -17.55 -17.74 19.84
N PRO A 42 -16.42 -17.80 19.11
CA PRO A 42 -16.42 -17.79 17.65
C PRO A 42 -17.05 -19.08 17.08
N PRO A 43 -17.64 -19.02 15.86
CA PRO A 43 -18.17 -20.21 15.19
C PRO A 43 -17.03 -21.16 14.76
N PRO A 44 -17.32 -22.46 14.61
CA PRO A 44 -16.33 -23.41 14.13
C PRO A 44 -15.92 -23.10 12.68
N PRO A 45 -14.67 -23.42 12.29
CA PRO A 45 -14.19 -23.21 10.93
C PRO A 45 -14.94 -24.11 9.94
N TYR A 46 -15.50 -23.51 8.90
CA TYR A 46 -16.15 -24.23 7.81
C TYR A 46 -15.12 -24.60 6.74
N GLU A 47 -14.75 -25.89 6.65
CA GLU A 47 -13.89 -26.38 5.57
C GLU A 47 -14.73 -26.68 4.32
N TYR A 48 -14.70 -25.78 3.35
CA TYR A 48 -15.23 -26.06 2.02
C TYR A 48 -14.24 -26.93 1.24
N LYS A 49 -14.60 -28.19 1.00
CA LYS A 49 -13.86 -29.10 0.11
C LYS A 49 -14.39 -28.96 -1.32
N SER A 50 -13.66 -28.22 -2.15
CA SER A 50 -13.96 -28.12 -3.57
C SER A 50 -13.92 -29.50 -4.23
N PRO A 51 -14.89 -29.84 -5.11
CA PRO A 51 -14.80 -31.04 -5.92
C PRO A 51 -13.59 -30.96 -6.86
N PRO A 52 -12.97 -32.10 -7.24
CA PRO A 52 -11.87 -32.10 -8.18
C PRO A 52 -12.34 -31.53 -9.54
N PRO A 53 -11.47 -30.79 -10.25
CA PRO A 53 -11.82 -30.23 -11.55
C PRO A 53 -12.08 -31.35 -12.58
N PRO A 54 -12.97 -31.13 -13.56
CA PRO A 54 -13.21 -32.09 -14.63
C PRO A 54 -11.93 -32.33 -15.44
N SER A 55 -11.70 -33.57 -15.85
CA SER A 55 -10.54 -33.90 -16.70
C SER A 55 -10.66 -33.23 -18.07
N PRO A 56 -9.54 -32.70 -18.62
CA PRO A 56 -9.54 -32.09 -19.94
C PRO A 56 -9.80 -33.14 -21.03
N SER A 57 -10.57 -32.76 -22.05
CA SER A 57 -10.81 -33.60 -23.22
C SER A 57 -9.50 -33.83 -24.01
N PRO A 58 -9.29 -35.03 -24.59
CA PRO A 58 -8.15 -35.28 -25.44
C PRO A 58 -8.16 -34.38 -26.68
N PRO A 59 -7.01 -33.93 -27.18
CA PRO A 59 -6.93 -33.13 -28.40
C PRO A 59 -7.35 -33.98 -29.62
N PRO A 60 -7.93 -33.36 -30.66
CA PRO A 60 -8.25 -34.07 -31.89
C PRO A 60 -6.97 -34.60 -32.56
N PRO A 61 -7.04 -35.73 -33.30
CA PRO A 61 -5.90 -36.27 -34.02
C PRO A 61 -5.43 -35.28 -35.08
N TYR A 62 -4.16 -34.87 -34.97
CA TYR A 62 -3.54 -33.96 -35.92
C TYR A 62 -2.94 -34.76 -37.10
N GLU A 63 -3.60 -34.73 -38.24
CA GLU A 63 -3.02 -35.21 -39.50
C GLU A 63 -2.01 -34.18 -40.02
N TYR A 64 -0.72 -34.43 -39.79
CA TYR A 64 0.34 -33.64 -40.41
C TYR A 64 0.48 -34.01 -41.89
N LYS A 65 -0.14 -33.22 -42.77
CA LYS A 65 0.12 -33.26 -44.21
C LYS A 65 1.42 -32.49 -44.49
N SER A 66 2.49 -33.24 -44.77
CA SER A 66 3.78 -32.67 -45.13
C SER A 66 3.63 -31.79 -46.37
N PRO A 67 4.09 -30.52 -46.35
CA PRO A 67 4.12 -29.70 -47.55
C PRO A 67 5.08 -30.34 -48.57
N PRO A 68 4.84 -30.14 -49.88
CA PRO A 68 5.75 -30.64 -50.91
C PRO A 68 7.17 -30.06 -50.71
N PRO A 69 8.23 -30.83 -51.01
CA PRO A 69 9.60 -30.37 -50.85
C PRO A 69 9.88 -29.14 -51.73
N PRO A 70 10.64 -28.15 -51.23
CA PRO A 70 10.96 -26.95 -51.99
C PRO A 70 11.86 -27.29 -53.19
N SER A 71 11.59 -26.68 -54.34
CA SER A 71 12.43 -26.84 -55.53
C SER A 71 13.86 -26.33 -55.28
N PRO A 72 14.90 -27.03 -55.80
CA PRO A 72 16.27 -26.61 -55.65
C PRO A 72 16.48 -25.26 -56.35
N LYS A 73 16.94 -24.27 -55.58
CA LYS A 73 17.31 -22.95 -56.10
C LYS A 73 18.74 -22.99 -56.65
N PRO A 74 19.05 -22.25 -57.73
CA PRO A 74 20.41 -22.17 -58.24
C PRO A 74 21.35 -21.62 -57.15
N HIS A 75 22.47 -22.30 -56.96
CA HIS A 75 23.50 -21.96 -55.98
C HIS A 75 24.20 -20.68 -56.44
N TYR A 76 23.70 -19.52 -56.02
CA TYR A 76 24.45 -18.29 -56.17
C TYR A 76 25.58 -18.33 -55.15
N GLU A 77 26.81 -18.28 -55.64
CA GLU A 77 28.02 -18.15 -54.82
C GLU A 77 27.99 -16.78 -54.13
N TYR A 78 27.33 -16.72 -52.97
CA TYR A 78 27.34 -15.58 -52.08
C TYR A 78 28.45 -15.79 -51.06
N LYS A 79 29.44 -14.90 -51.07
CA LYS A 79 30.45 -14.78 -50.00
C LYS A 79 29.78 -14.96 -48.65
N HIS A 80 30.20 -16.01 -47.93
CA HIS A 80 29.91 -16.24 -46.52
C HIS A 80 30.47 -15.07 -45.71
N HIS A 81 29.74 -13.97 -45.69
CA HIS A 81 29.80 -13.04 -44.58
C HIS A 81 29.21 -13.82 -43.41
N HIS A 82 30.07 -14.24 -42.50
CA HIS A 82 29.69 -14.82 -41.22
C HIS A 82 28.47 -14.07 -40.70
N HIS A 83 27.34 -14.77 -40.63
CA HIS A 83 26.16 -14.30 -39.94
C HIS A 83 26.60 -14.12 -38.48
N LEU A 84 26.95 -12.88 -38.13
CA LEU A 84 27.10 -12.47 -36.76
C LEU A 84 25.80 -12.92 -36.08
N PRO A 85 25.87 -13.66 -34.95
CA PRO A 85 24.65 -14.06 -34.26
C PRO A 85 23.84 -12.78 -34.07
N HIS A 86 22.63 -12.74 -34.61
CA HIS A 86 21.66 -11.70 -34.28
C HIS A 86 21.32 -11.93 -32.81
N HIS A 87 22.23 -11.51 -31.93
CA HIS A 87 21.89 -11.21 -30.57
C HIS A 87 20.74 -10.24 -30.71
N HIS A 88 19.54 -10.71 -30.40
CA HIS A 88 18.47 -9.84 -29.96
C HIS A 88 19.09 -9.04 -28.81
N HIS A 89 19.70 -7.91 -29.15
CA HIS A 89 20.20 -6.93 -28.21
C HIS A 89 18.94 -6.36 -27.59
N HIS A 90 18.39 -7.10 -26.64
CA HIS A 90 17.48 -6.57 -25.66
C HIS A 90 18.08 -5.24 -25.21
N LEU A 91 17.27 -4.18 -25.25
CA LEU A 91 17.67 -2.79 -25.04
C LEU A 91 18.31 -2.62 -23.65
N MET A 92 19.56 -3.02 -23.53
CA MET A 92 20.36 -2.96 -22.33
C MET A 92 21.00 -1.57 -22.32
N SER A 93 20.94 -0.87 -21.19
CA SER A 93 21.43 0.50 -21.05
C SER A 93 20.62 1.57 -21.78
N ALA A 94 19.30 1.41 -21.93
CA ALA A 94 18.42 2.52 -22.24
C ALA A 94 18.16 3.33 -20.96
N VAL A 95 18.21 4.66 -21.02
CA VAL A 95 17.95 5.51 -19.85
C VAL A 95 16.46 5.85 -19.81
N VAL A 96 15.81 5.56 -18.69
CA VAL A 96 14.40 5.86 -18.42
C VAL A 96 14.32 6.96 -17.36
N GLU A 97 13.51 7.98 -17.61
CA GLU A 97 13.11 9.01 -16.64
C GLU A 97 11.80 8.56 -15.99
N LEU A 98 11.80 8.39 -14.66
CA LEU A 98 10.59 8.30 -13.85
C LEU A 98 10.24 9.68 -13.33
N THR A 99 8.98 10.06 -13.49
CA THR A 99 8.42 11.31 -12.99
C THR A 99 7.24 10.99 -12.09
N CYS A 100 7.35 11.25 -10.79
CA CYS A 100 6.30 11.01 -9.79
C CYS A 100 5.69 12.34 -9.33
N LYS A 101 4.36 12.41 -9.29
CA LYS A 101 3.63 13.62 -8.88
C LYS A 101 3.03 13.44 -7.50
N VAL A 102 3.32 14.37 -6.60
CA VAL A 102 2.76 14.43 -5.24
C VAL A 102 2.16 15.82 -5.03
N GLY A 103 0.86 15.95 -5.28
CA GLY A 103 0.21 17.27 -5.31
C GLY A 103 0.78 18.14 -6.44
N GLU A 104 1.34 19.30 -6.10
CA GLU A 104 1.99 20.23 -7.04
C GLU A 104 3.49 19.95 -7.25
N LYS A 105 4.08 19.04 -6.46
CA LYS A 105 5.51 18.73 -6.53
C LYS A 105 5.75 17.56 -7.47
N GLU A 106 6.78 17.70 -8.31
CA GLU A 106 7.23 16.68 -9.25
C GLU A 106 8.63 16.19 -8.85
N ILE A 107 8.79 14.89 -8.67
CA ILE A 107 10.07 14.25 -8.35
C ILE A 107 10.51 13.43 -9.56
N LYS A 108 11.77 13.59 -9.97
CA LYS A 108 12.35 12.89 -11.11
C LYS A 108 13.47 11.97 -10.68
N ALA A 109 13.50 10.76 -11.24
CA ALA A 109 14.59 9.82 -11.08
C ALA A 109 14.97 9.20 -12.42
N TYR A 110 16.23 8.81 -12.58
CA TYR A 110 16.73 8.21 -13.80
C TYR A 110 17.32 6.84 -13.49
N GLY A 111 17.23 5.92 -14.44
CA GLY A 111 17.95 4.66 -14.36
C GLY A 111 18.01 3.92 -15.68
N GLU A 112 18.85 2.91 -15.71
CA GLU A 112 19.13 2.13 -16.91
C GLU A 112 18.31 0.84 -16.97
N THR A 113 17.89 0.47 -18.17
CA THR A 113 17.23 -0.81 -18.42
C THR A 113 18.22 -1.97 -18.41
N LYS A 114 17.79 -3.09 -17.84
CA LYS A 114 18.55 -4.35 -17.81
C LYS A 114 18.44 -5.10 -19.16
N ILE A 115 19.10 -6.26 -19.25
CA ILE A 115 19.22 -7.17 -20.41
C ILE A 115 17.88 -7.60 -21.05
N ASN A 116 16.73 -7.13 -20.59
CA ASN A 116 15.38 -7.50 -21.07
C ASN A 116 14.46 -6.27 -21.15
N GLY A 117 15.00 -5.04 -21.13
CA GLY A 117 14.19 -3.81 -21.09
C GLY A 117 13.50 -3.56 -19.74
N LYS A 118 13.60 -4.48 -18.78
CA LYS A 118 13.12 -4.29 -17.40
C LYS A 118 14.00 -3.29 -16.67
N TYR A 119 13.38 -2.36 -15.96
CA TYR A 119 14.06 -1.38 -15.12
C TYR A 119 13.53 -1.45 -13.69
N SER A 120 14.35 -1.05 -12.73
CA SER A 120 13.98 -0.87 -11.34
C SER A 120 14.71 0.38 -10.88
N ILE A 121 13.94 1.42 -10.56
CA ILE A 121 14.46 2.75 -10.26
C ILE A 121 13.78 3.19 -8.97
N THR A 122 14.58 3.50 -7.95
CA THR A 122 14.11 4.04 -6.68
C THR A 122 14.00 5.56 -6.81
N VAL A 123 12.85 6.12 -6.47
CA VAL A 123 12.62 7.57 -6.46
C VAL A 123 12.83 8.05 -5.03
N GLU A 124 13.96 8.70 -4.76
CA GLU A 124 14.29 9.20 -3.44
C GLU A 124 13.27 10.25 -2.97
N GLY A 125 12.80 10.12 -1.72
CA GLY A 125 11.83 11.03 -1.13
C GLY A 125 10.37 10.83 -1.60
N PHE A 126 10.09 9.81 -2.41
CA PHE A 126 8.73 9.46 -2.80
C PHE A 126 8.16 8.35 -1.90
N ASP A 127 7.03 8.64 -1.25
CA ASP A 127 6.35 7.68 -0.38
C ASP A 127 5.45 6.75 -1.19
N TYR A 128 6.00 5.60 -1.61
CA TYR A 128 5.28 4.60 -2.38
C TYR A 128 4.10 3.98 -1.62
N GLY A 129 4.17 3.92 -0.28
CA GLY A 129 3.08 3.36 0.54
C GLY A 129 1.85 4.25 0.54
N LYS A 130 2.04 5.57 0.51
CA LYS A 130 0.97 6.55 0.52
C LYS A 130 0.38 6.85 -0.87
N TYR A 131 1.23 6.94 -1.89
CA TYR A 131 0.81 7.41 -3.23
C TYR A 131 0.76 6.31 -4.29
N GLY A 132 1.38 5.15 -4.03
CA GLY A 132 1.44 4.04 -4.97
C GLY A 132 2.30 4.32 -6.20
N ALA A 133 2.51 3.28 -7.02
CA ALA A 133 3.31 3.39 -8.25
C ALA A 133 2.58 4.15 -9.37
N GLU A 134 1.25 4.26 -9.32
CA GLU A 134 0.44 4.94 -10.35
C GLU A 134 0.66 6.46 -10.40
N ALA A 135 1.10 7.06 -9.30
CA ALA A 135 1.50 8.47 -9.26
C ALA A 135 2.79 8.75 -10.06
N CYS A 136 3.49 7.71 -10.52
CA CYS A 136 4.71 7.78 -11.31
C CYS A 136 4.47 7.44 -12.79
N LYS A 137 5.08 8.20 -13.69
CA LYS A 137 5.11 7.92 -15.14
C LYS A 137 6.54 7.71 -15.60
N ALA A 138 6.77 6.63 -16.33
CA ALA A 138 8.05 6.32 -16.97
C ALA A 138 8.07 6.84 -18.40
N LYS A 139 9.18 7.45 -18.80
CA LYS A 139 9.45 7.85 -20.18
C LYS A 139 10.85 7.45 -20.58
N LEU A 140 11.01 7.03 -21.84
CA LEU A 140 12.33 6.78 -22.39
C LEU A 140 13.06 8.12 -22.57
N TYR A 141 14.17 8.29 -21.88
CA TYR A 141 14.98 9.51 -21.90
C TYR A 141 16.10 9.43 -22.94
N LYS A 142 16.78 8.27 -23.02
CA LYS A 142 17.85 8.03 -23.99
C LYS A 142 17.87 6.58 -24.46
N ALA A 143 18.07 6.39 -25.76
CA ALA A 143 18.20 5.07 -26.34
C ALA A 143 19.54 4.41 -25.97
N PRO A 144 19.64 3.06 -26.03
CA PRO A 144 20.90 2.35 -25.83
C PRO A 144 22.01 2.83 -26.75
N LYS A 145 23.24 2.84 -26.23
CA LYS A 145 24.45 3.12 -27.03
C LYS A 145 24.53 2.10 -28.17
N GLY A 146 24.67 2.58 -29.41
CA GLY A 146 24.73 1.74 -30.60
C GLY A 146 23.37 1.32 -31.18
N SER A 147 22.24 1.75 -30.59
CA SER A 147 20.94 1.53 -31.20
C SER A 147 20.72 2.48 -32.40
N PRO A 148 20.01 2.04 -33.46
CA PRO A 148 19.64 2.90 -34.59
C PRO A 148 18.58 3.95 -34.21
N CYS A 149 18.05 3.89 -32.99
CA CYS A 149 17.01 4.80 -32.51
C CYS A 149 17.69 6.01 -31.83
N ASN A 150 17.62 7.17 -32.46
CA ASN A 150 17.96 8.45 -31.84
C ASN A 150 16.64 9.13 -31.40
N ILE A 151 16.39 9.16 -30.10
CA ILE A 151 15.29 9.98 -29.54
C ILE A 151 15.93 11.31 -29.14
N ALA A 152 15.54 12.38 -29.83
CA ALA A 152 15.96 13.72 -29.48
C ALA A 152 15.51 14.06 -28.06
N THR A 153 16.45 14.44 -27.19
CA THR A 153 16.25 14.72 -25.76
C THR A 153 15.49 16.01 -25.48
N ASN A 154 14.94 16.68 -26.50
CA ASN A 154 14.10 17.85 -26.30
C ASN A 154 12.98 17.94 -27.33
N SER A 155 11.82 18.37 -26.81
CA SER A 155 10.67 18.93 -27.51
C SER A 155 9.58 17.96 -27.96
N THR A 156 8.47 18.02 -27.23
CA THR A 156 7.09 18.05 -27.76
C THR A 156 6.85 17.33 -29.09
N GLY A 157 6.17 16.19 -29.02
CA GLY A 157 5.50 15.58 -30.18
C GLY A 157 6.29 14.45 -30.80
N VAL A 158 5.73 13.25 -30.67
CA VAL A 158 6.17 12.05 -31.39
C VAL A 158 6.12 12.33 -32.90
N ARG A 159 7.26 12.71 -33.49
CA ARG A 159 7.48 12.56 -34.94
C ARG A 159 8.29 11.30 -35.15
N ARG A 160 7.61 10.22 -35.54
CA ARG A 160 8.27 9.12 -36.25
C ARG A 160 8.79 9.71 -37.54
N VAL A 161 10.10 9.89 -37.65
CA VAL A 161 10.74 10.20 -38.93
C VAL A 161 10.61 8.94 -39.80
N PRO A 162 9.99 8.99 -40.99
CA PRO A 162 9.97 7.86 -41.89
C PRO A 162 11.39 7.62 -42.42
N ILE A 163 11.88 6.40 -42.26
CA ILE A 163 13.11 5.94 -42.89
C ILE A 163 12.82 5.84 -44.40
N SER A 164 13.33 6.78 -45.19
CA SER A 164 13.47 6.57 -46.63
C SER A 164 14.59 5.56 -46.87
N ARG A 165 14.25 4.45 -47.52
CA ARG A 165 15.17 3.64 -48.32
C ARG A 165 14.65 3.66 -49.75
#